data_AF-A0A2S6U9A9-F1
#
_entry.id   AF-A0A2S6U9A9-F1
#
_cell.length_a   1.000
_cell.length_b   1.000
_cell.length_c   1.000
_cell.angle_alpha   90.00
_cell.angle_beta   90.00
_cell.angle_gamma   90.00
#
_symmetry.space_group_name_H-M   'P 1'
#
loop_
_entity.id
_entity.type
_entity.pdbx_description
1 polymer ?
#
loop_
_entity_poly.entity_id
_entity_poly.type
_entity_poly.pdbx_seq_one_letter_code
_entity_poly.pdbx_strand_id
1 'polypeptide(L)' 'NRFRTVVDKFETTTHIPEALHRLTEAYLALGITDEAHKTAAVLGHNFPGSEWYIDAYELIENKQVRDRLVEEHWYKFW' A
#
# COMPACT_ATOMS: atom_id res chain seq x y z
N ASN A 1 -5.72 -13.94 7.61
CA ASN A 1 -5.13 -13.17 6.49
C ASN A 1 -3.70 -13.67 6.26
N ARG A 2 -3.32 -14.06 5.03
CA ARG A 2 -1.98 -14.60 4.71
C ARG A 2 -0.86 -13.55 4.79
N PHE A 3 -1.18 -12.28 4.53
CA PHE A 3 -0.22 -11.18 4.56
C PHE A 3 0.27 -10.88 5.97
N ARG A 4 -0.55 -11.17 6.98
CA ARG A 4 -0.14 -11.10 8.38
C ARG A 4 1.01 -12.06 8.69
N THR A 5 0.99 -13.27 8.13
CA THR A 5 2.12 -14.20 8.27
C THR A 5 3.40 -13.67 7.63
N VAL A 6 3.29 -12.91 6.54
CA VAL A 6 4.47 -12.28 5.91
C VAL A 6 5.07 -11.22 6.83
N VAL A 7 4.22 -10.33 7.38
CA VAL A 7 4.64 -9.30 8.33
C VAL A 7 5.24 -9.92 9.59
N ASP A 8 4.59 -10.91 10.19
CA ASP A 8 4.98 -11.48 11.48
C ASP A 8 6.24 -12.37 11.41
N LYS A 9 6.54 -12.98 10.24
CA LYS A 9 7.63 -13.98 10.12
C LYS A 9 8.80 -13.54 9.26
N PHE A 10 8.62 -12.51 8.43
CA PHE A 10 9.59 -12.10 7.41
C PHE A 10 9.84 -10.59 7.44
N GLU A 11 9.95 -10.04 8.65
CA GLU A 11 10.10 -8.62 9.01
C GLU A 11 11.31 -7.88 8.40
N THR A 12 12.23 -8.56 7.71
CA THR A 12 13.38 -7.93 7.05
C THR A 12 13.42 -8.09 5.53
N THR A 13 12.34 -8.60 4.93
CA THR A 13 12.27 -8.84 3.48
C THR A 13 11.73 -7.64 2.70
N THR A 14 12.10 -7.56 1.42
CA THR A 14 11.59 -6.54 0.48
C THR A 14 10.07 -6.59 0.26
N HIS A 15 9.40 -7.66 0.68
CA HIS A 15 7.97 -7.87 0.47
C HIS A 15 7.09 -7.22 1.56
N ILE A 16 7.68 -6.69 2.63
CA ILE A 16 6.91 -6.12 3.75
C ILE A 16 6.05 -4.93 3.33
N PRO A 17 6.53 -3.97 2.51
CA PRO A 17 5.72 -2.83 2.11
C PRO A 17 4.43 -3.28 1.39
N GLU A 18 4.55 -4.24 0.47
CA GLU A 18 3.40 -4.84 -0.20
C GLU A 18 2.49 -5.56 0.79
N ALA A 19 3.04 -6.40 1.67
CA ALA A 19 2.24 -7.15 2.63
C ALA A 19 1.45 -6.25 3.59
N LEU A 20 2.06 -5.15 4.05
CA LEU A 20 1.39 -4.14 4.87
C LEU A 20 0.28 -3.43 4.09
N HIS A 21 0.53 -3.03 2.83
CA HIS A 21 -0.49 -2.44 1.97
C HIS A 21 -1.68 -3.39 1.77
N ARG A 22 -1.43 -4.66 1.46
CA ARG A 22 -2.48 -5.69 1.30
C ARG A 22 -3.24 -5.97 2.60
N LEU A 23 -2.59 -5.84 3.76
CA LEU A 23 -3.28 -5.90 5.05
C LEU A 23 -4.21 -4.71 5.25
N THR A 24 -3.76 -3.50 4.92
CA THR A 24 -4.58 -2.29 4.96
C THR A 24 -5.82 -2.44 4.07
N GLU A 25 -5.66 -2.87 2.82
CA GLU A 25 -6.78 -3.14 1.90
C GLU A 25 -7.78 -4.15 2.49
N ALA A 26 -7.26 -5.26 3.04
CA ALA A 26 -8.11 -6.30 3.61
C ALA A 26 -8.89 -5.81 4.84
N TYR A 27 -8.27 -5.01 5.71
CA TYR A 27 -8.97 -4.44 6.86
C TYR A 27 -10.02 -3.41 6.46
N LEU A 28 -9.74 -2.55 5.48
CA LEU A 28 -10.74 -1.63 4.93
C LEU A 28 -11.92 -2.37 4.30
N ALA A 29 -11.65 -3.40 3.48
CA ALA A 29 -12.69 -4.19 2.84
C ALA A 29 -13.60 -4.91 3.84
N LEU A 30 -13.07 -5.27 5.01
CA LEU A 30 -13.83 -5.86 6.11
C LEU A 30 -14.52 -4.82 7.01
N GLY A 31 -14.35 -3.53 6.76
CA GLY A 31 -14.89 -2.45 7.59
C GLY A 31 -14.16 -2.24 8.92
N ILE A 32 -12.97 -2.82 9.09
CA ILE A 32 -12.15 -2.71 10.30
C ILE A 32 -11.21 -1.50 10.14
N THR A 33 -11.79 -0.30 10.11
CA THR A 33 -11.08 0.94 9.75
C THR A 33 -9.90 1.26 10.66
N ASP A 34 -10.04 1.05 11.97
CA ASP A 34 -8.96 1.33 12.93
C ASP A 34 -7.70 0.50 12.64
N GLU A 35 -7.86 -0.79 12.32
CA GLU A 35 -6.73 -1.66 12.00
C GLU A 35 -6.11 -1.33 10.64
N ALA A 36 -6.93 -0.88 9.68
CA ALA A 36 -6.42 -0.36 8.42
C ALA A 36 -5.54 0.89 8.63
N HIS A 37 -6.02 1.87 9.41
CA HIS A 37 -5.24 3.07 9.71
C HIS A 37 -3.94 2.75 10.44
N LYS A 38 -3.97 1.86 11.44
CA LYS A 38 -2.76 1.42 12.14
C LYS A 38 -1.76 0.76 11.19
N THR A 39 -2.23 -0.15 10.34
CA THR A 39 -1.37 -0.86 9.38
C THR A 39 -0.74 0.10 8.38
N ALA A 40 -1.50 1.05 7.84
CA ALA A 40 -0.98 2.08 6.96
C ALA A 40 -0.02 3.06 7.66
N ALA A 41 -0.26 3.38 8.93
CA ALA A 41 0.67 4.19 9.72
C ALA A 41 2.02 3.48 9.91
N VAL A 42 2.01 2.17 10.19
CA VAL A 42 3.23 1.35 10.25
C VAL A 42 3.95 1.33 8.90
N LEU A 43 3.20 1.15 7.80
CA LEU A 43 3.73 1.20 6.44
C LEU A 43 4.39 2.55 6.14
N GLY A 44 3.71 3.66 6.43
CA GLY A 44 4.24 5.01 6.20
C GLY A 44 5.42 5.35 7.10
N HIS A 45 5.44 4.88 8.34
CA HIS A 45 6.55 5.10 9.26
C HIS A 45 7.83 4.39 8.78
N ASN A 46 7.70 3.13 8.37
CA ASN A 46 8.85 2.30 7.99
C ASN A 46 9.27 2.50 6.52
N PHE A 47 8.32 2.84 5.63
CA PHE A 47 8.52 2.91 4.19
C PHE A 47 7.86 4.16 3.56
N PRO A 48 8.17 5.38 4.02
CA PRO A 48 7.48 6.63 3.65
C PRO A 48 7.56 7.00 2.17
N GLY A 49 8.55 6.48 1.43
CA GLY A 49 8.71 6.70 0.00
C GLY A 49 8.34 5.50 -0.88
N SER A 50 7.73 4.46 -0.31
CA SER A 50 7.33 3.29 -1.09
C SER A 50 6.06 3.57 -1.88
N GLU A 51 5.98 3.04 -3.11
CA GLU A 51 4.75 3.09 -3.92
C GLU A 51 3.56 2.48 -3.16
N TRP A 52 3.80 1.42 -2.40
CA TRP A 52 2.81 0.76 -1.55
C TRP A 52 2.23 1.66 -0.46
N TYR A 53 3.07 2.54 0.13
CA TYR A 53 2.59 3.54 1.07
C TYR A 53 1.70 4.57 0.37
N ILE A 54 2.11 5.04 -0.81
CA ILE A 54 1.32 5.99 -1.59
C ILE A 54 -0.04 5.37 -1.94
N ASP A 55 -0.06 4.12 -2.44
CA ASP A 55 -1.30 3.38 -2.70
C ASP A 55 -2.19 3.27 -1.46
N ALA A 56 -1.61 2.91 -0.30
CA ALA A 56 -2.35 2.78 0.96
C ALA A 56 -2.92 4.12 1.45
N TYR A 57 -2.16 5.21 1.29
CA TYR A 57 -2.58 6.55 1.64
C TYR A 57 -3.73 7.02 0.75
N GLU A 58 -3.60 6.84 -0.56
CA GLU A 58 -4.65 7.21 -1.53
C GLU A 58 -5.95 6.43 -1.27
N LEU A 59 -5.82 5.15 -0.90
CA LEU A 59 -6.93 4.28 -0.55
C LEU A 59 -7.65 4.72 0.73
N ILE A 60 -6.91 5.06 1.79
CA ILE A 60 -7.48 5.48 3.07
C ILE A 60 -8.10 6.86 2.99
N GLU A 61 -7.39 7.81 2.39
CA GLU A 61 -7.83 9.20 2.30
C GLU A 61 -8.84 9.43 1.19
N ASN A 62 -9.06 8.42 0.33
CA ASN A 62 -9.89 8.49 -0.87
C ASN A 62 -9.53 9.70 -1.73
N LYS A 63 -8.23 9.95 -1.89
CA LYS A 63 -7.62 11.06 -2.64
C LYS A 63 -6.50 10.52 -3.50
N GLN A 64 -6.43 10.96 -4.75
CA GLN A 64 -5.31 10.65 -5.63
C GLN A 64 -4.23 11.70 -5.42
N VAL A 65 -2.98 11.26 -5.20
CA VAL A 65 -1.81 12.11 -4.94
C VAL A 65 -0.81 12.00 -6.08
N ARG A 66 -0.66 10.81 -6.69
CA ARG A 66 0.12 10.67 -7.93
C ARG A 66 -0.70 11.21 -9.09
N ASP A 67 -0.09 12.08 -9.88
CA ASP A 67 -0.54 12.26 -11.25
C ASP A 67 -0.43 10.90 -11.92
N ARG A 68 -1.55 10.43 -12.47
CA ARG A 68 -1.58 9.21 -13.26
C ARG A 68 -0.74 9.52 -14.50
N LEU A 69 0.56 9.25 -14.43
CA LEU A 69 1.48 9.42 -15.54
C LEU A 69 0.75 8.84 -16.74
N VAL A 70 0.49 9.70 -17.73
CA VAL A 70 -0.05 9.25 -19.01
C VAL A 70 0.86 8.10 -19.39
N GLU A 71 0.32 6.88 -19.48
CA GLU A 71 1.02 5.80 -20.13
C GLU A 71 1.22 6.31 -21.56
N GLU A 72 2.33 6.99 -21.80
CA GLU A 72 2.79 7.31 -23.13
C GLU A 72 3.20 5.98 -23.70
N HIS A 73 2.21 5.31 -24.27
CA HIS A 73 2.39 4.02 -24.87
C HIS A 73 3.46 4.19 -25.95
N TRP A 74 4.43 3.27 -25.93
CA TRP A 74 5.53 3.18 -26.88
C TRP A 74 5.08 3.45 -28.33
N TYR A 75 3.84 3.08 -28.69
CA TYR A 75 3.25 3.29 -30.01
C TYR A 75 2.76 4.67 -30.43
N LYS A 76 2.82 5.68 -29.56
CA LYS A 76 2.44 7.05 -29.95
C LYS A 76 3.57 7.86 -30.60
N PHE A 77 4.78 7.32 -30.63
CA PHE A 77 5.99 7.99 -31.10
C PHE A 77 6.37 7.68 -32.56
N TRP A 78 5.59 6.86 -33.27
CA TRP A 78 5.73 6.61 -34.72
C TRP A 78 4.47 7.00 -35.49
#